data_AF-A0A1B7WHS2-F1
#
_entry.id   AF-A0A1B7WHS2-F1
#
_cell.length_a   1.000
_cell.length_b   1.000
_cell.length_c   1.000
_cell.angle_alpha   90.00
_cell.angle_beta   90.00
_cell.angle_gamma   90.00
#
_symmetry.space_group_name_H-M   'P 1'
#
loop_
_entity.id
_entity.type
_entity.pdbx_description
1 polymer ?
#
loop_
_entity_poly.entity_id
_entity_poly.type
_entity_poly.pdbx_seq_one_letter_code
_entity_poly.pdbx_strand_id
1 'polypeptide(L)'
;RNYSQCDSMLIGDNAQANTFPYIQVQNNTGKVEHEASTSKIGEDQLFFFAQRGISSEDAISMMISGFCKDVFNQLPMEFAVEADKLLSLKLEGSVG
;
A
#
# COMPACT_ATOMS: atom_id res chain seq x y z
N ARG A 1 24.14 8.66 0.63
CA ARG A 1 23.44 7.49 0.06
C ARG A 1 21.96 7.83 0.06
N ASN A 2 21.29 7.71 -1.08
CA ASN A 2 19.85 7.87 -1.20
C ASN A 2 19.23 6.51 -1.53
N TYR A 3 18.07 6.24 -0.94
CA TYR A 3 17.23 5.10 -1.24
C TYR A 3 15.80 5.61 -1.39
N SER A 4 15.13 5.25 -2.47
CA SER A 4 13.76 5.66 -2.73
C SER A 4 12.94 4.46 -3.20
N GLN A 5 11.87 4.17 -2.48
CA GLN A 5 10.99 3.04 -2.74
C GLN A 5 9.59 3.55 -3.07
N CYS A 6 9.01 3.04 -4.16
CA CYS A 6 7.68 3.40 -4.63
C CYS A 6 6.83 2.15 -4.83
N ASP A 7 5.97 1.85 -3.87
CA ASP A 7 5.09 0.69 -3.94
C ASP A 7 3.67 1.12 -4.30
N SER A 8 3.05 0.38 -5.22
CA SER A 8 1.67 0.61 -5.64
C SER A 8 0.82 -0.63 -5.38
N MET A 9 -0.42 -0.43 -4.92
CA MET A 9 -1.40 -1.50 -4.74
C MET A 9 -2.62 -1.25 -5.65
N LEU A 10 -2.94 -2.23 -6.47
CA LEU A 10 -4.10 -2.24 -7.37
C LEU A 10 -5.24 -3.03 -6.74
N ILE A 11 -6.44 -2.45 -6.79
CA ILE A 11 -7.66 -3.04 -6.26
C ILE A 11 -8.72 -2.97 -7.36
N GLY A 12 -9.23 -4.13 -7.77
CA GLY A 12 -10.14 -4.26 -8.92
C GLY A 12 -9.42 -4.22 -10.27
N ASP A 13 -10.18 -4.51 -11.33
CA ASP A 13 -9.61 -4.72 -12.68
C ASP A 13 -9.41 -3.44 -13.49
N ASN A 14 -10.12 -2.37 -13.12
CA ASN A 14 -10.02 -1.06 -13.78
C ASN A 14 -8.98 -0.13 -13.12
N ALA A 15 -8.30 -0.58 -12.07
CA ALA A 15 -7.31 0.23 -11.37
C ALA A 15 -6.02 0.38 -12.18
N GLN A 16 -5.45 1.58 -12.13
CA GLN A 16 -4.15 1.90 -12.71
C GLN A 16 -3.30 2.67 -11.71
N ALA A 17 -2.03 2.31 -11.60
CA ALA A 17 -1.03 3.03 -10.83
C ALA A 17 0.19 3.27 -11.71
N ASN A 18 0.63 4.52 -11.81
CA ASN A 18 1.77 4.92 -12.64
C ASN A 18 2.85 5.56 -11.76
N THR A 19 4.11 5.15 -11.93
CA THR A 19 5.25 5.64 -11.15
C THR A 19 6.27 6.30 -12.07
N PHE A 20 6.62 7.56 -11.80
CA PHE A 20 7.54 8.37 -12.62
C PHE A 20 8.68 8.95 -11.77
N PRO A 21 9.75 8.17 -11.50
CA PRO A 21 10.88 8.65 -10.70
C PRO A 21 11.77 9.60 -11.51
N TYR A 22 12.33 10.61 -10.83
CA TYR A 22 13.35 11.51 -11.40
C TYR A 22 14.59 11.48 -10.52
N ILE A 23 15.74 11.12 -11.12
CA ILE A 23 17.03 11.03 -10.42
C ILE A 23 18.08 11.79 -11.23
N GLN A 24 18.64 12.84 -10.63
CA GLN A 24 19.76 13.58 -11.21
C GLN A 24 20.91 13.64 -10.20
N VAL A 25 22.07 13.09 -10.59
CA VAL A 25 23.24 13.00 -9.71
C VAL A 25 24.41 13.72 -10.36
N GLN A 26 24.89 14.79 -9.72
CA GLN A 26 26.05 15.57 -10.17
C GLN A 26 27.31 15.31 -9.32
N ASN A 27 27.35 14.18 -8.60
CA ASN A 27 28.48 13.77 -7.78
C ASN A 27 28.88 12.32 -8.10
N ASN A 28 30.13 12.13 -8.54
CA ASN A 28 30.70 10.85 -8.96
C ASN A 28 30.85 9.81 -7.83
N THR A 29 30.80 10.22 -6.57
CA THR A 29 30.80 9.34 -5.39
C THR A 29 29.40 9.09 -4.83
N GLY A 30 28.36 9.64 -5.47
CA GLY A 30 26.97 9.46 -5.08
C GLY A 30 26.54 7.99 -5.19
N LYS A 31 25.84 7.50 -4.16
CA LYS A 31 25.15 6.20 -4.18
C LYS A 31 23.65 6.45 -4.11
N VAL A 32 22.93 6.04 -5.14
CA VAL A 32 21.48 6.19 -5.29
C VAL A 32 20.88 4.86 -5.70
N GLU A 33 19.85 4.43 -4.98
CA GLU A 33 19.11 3.19 -5.21
C GLU A 33 17.62 3.54 -5.32
N HIS A 34 16.95 3.02 -6.33
CA HIS A 34 15.51 3.18 -6.51
C HIS A 34 14.85 1.83 -6.75
N GLU A 35 13.78 1.58 -6.01
CA GLU A 35 12.92 0.41 -6.16
C GLU A 35 11.48 0.86 -6.40
N ALA A 36 10.78 0.14 -7.28
CA ALA A 36 9.36 0.30 -7.47
C ALA A 36 8.69 -1.06 -7.65
N SER A 37 7.62 -1.31 -6.90
CA SER A 37 6.87 -2.56 -6.96
C SER A 37 5.38 -2.31 -7.18
N THR A 38 4.71 -3.27 -7.79
CA THR A 38 3.25 -3.23 -7.97
C THR A 38 2.65 -4.52 -7.46
N SER A 39 1.70 -4.39 -6.54
CA SER A 39 0.92 -5.46 -5.96
C SER A 39 -0.53 -5.36 -6.41
N LYS A 40 -1.23 -6.48 -6.55
CA LYS A 40 -2.67 -6.52 -6.82
C LYS A 40 -3.34 -7.39 -5.77
N ILE A 41 -4.47 -6.94 -5.21
CA ILE A 41 -5.33 -7.81 -4.41
C ILE A 41 -6.06 -8.76 -5.35
N GLY A 42 -5.73 -10.04 -5.25
CA GLY A 42 -6.29 -11.10 -6.10
C GLY A 42 -7.49 -11.79 -5.46
N GLU A 43 -8.31 -12.43 -6.30
CA GLU A 43 -9.48 -13.20 -5.86
C GLU A 43 -9.10 -14.35 -4.92
N ASP A 44 -7.95 -15.01 -5.14
CA ASP A 44 -7.48 -16.10 -4.27
C ASP A 44 -7.22 -15.64 -2.83
N GLN A 45 -6.71 -14.42 -2.66
CA GLN A 45 -6.47 -13.83 -1.34
C GLN A 45 -7.80 -13.54 -0.65
N LEU A 46 -8.73 -12.90 -1.36
CA LEU A 46 -10.08 -12.63 -0.84
C LEU A 46 -10.82 -13.92 -0.49
N PHE A 47 -10.71 -14.94 -1.34
CA PHE A 47 -11.29 -16.26 -1.11
C PHE A 47 -10.72 -16.92 0.16
N PHE A 48 -9.41 -16.81 0.38
CA PHE A 48 -8.77 -17.33 1.59
C PHE A 48 -9.26 -16.66 2.87
N PHE A 49 -9.53 -15.34 2.83
CA PHE A 49 -10.15 -14.61 3.95
C PHE A 49 -11.62 -15.00 4.14
N ALA A 50 -12.38 -15.11 3.05
CA ALA A 50 -13.78 -15.51 3.07
C ALA A 50 -13.97 -16.92 3.69
N GLN A 51 -13.06 -17.86 3.40
CA GLN A 51 -13.05 -19.19 4.04
C GLN A 51 -12.91 -19.14 5.57
N ARG A 52 -12.37 -18.05 6.12
CA ARG A 52 -12.24 -17.81 7.56
C ARG A 52 -13.39 -16.99 8.13
N GLY A 53 -14.43 -16.74 7.33
CA GLY A 53 -15.59 -15.93 7.74
C GLY A 53 -15.30 -14.43 7.81
N ILE A 54 -14.21 -13.97 7.18
CA ILE A 54 -13.85 -12.56 7.11
C ILE A 54 -14.49 -11.96 5.86
N SER A 55 -15.17 -10.82 5.99
CA SER A 55 -15.82 -10.15 4.86
C SER A 55 -14.79 -9.65 3.85
N SER A 56 -15.19 -9.47 2.59
CA SER A 56 -14.28 -8.93 1.56
C SER A 56 -13.78 -7.54 1.93
N GLU A 57 -14.64 -6.69 2.50
CA GLU A 57 -14.27 -5.33 2.93
C GLU A 57 -13.25 -5.36 4.06
N ASP A 58 -13.46 -6.18 5.09
CA ASP A 58 -12.50 -6.36 6.19
C ASP A 58 -11.18 -6.93 5.67
N ALA A 59 -11.22 -7.89 4.75
CA ALA A 59 -10.03 -8.48 4.15
C ALA A 59 -9.21 -7.44 3.37
N ILE A 60 -9.88 -6.59 2.59
CA ILE A 60 -9.24 -5.49 1.84
C ILE A 60 -8.62 -4.48 2.80
N SER A 61 -9.37 -4.05 3.82
CA SER A 61 -8.85 -3.15 4.86
C SER A 61 -7.59 -3.74 5.50
N MET A 62 -7.63 -4.99 5.96
CA MET A 62 -6.47 -5.66 6.58
C MET A 62 -5.25 -5.73 5.64
N MET A 63 -5.45 -6.04 4.37
CA MET A 63 -4.36 -6.12 3.38
C MET A 63 -3.73 -4.74 3.12
N ILE A 64 -4.54 -3.69 3.01
CA ILE A 64 -4.06 -2.32 2.80
C ILE A 64 -3.36 -1.79 4.05
N SER A 65 -3.90 -2.03 5.24
CA SER A 65 -3.25 -1.68 6.50
C SER A 65 -1.88 -2.37 6.63
N GLY A 66 -1.79 -3.63 6.20
CA GLY A 66 -0.52 -4.36 6.10
C GLY A 66 0.45 -3.73 5.11
N PHE A 67 -0.03 -3.29 3.95
CA PHE A 67 0.77 -2.59 2.93
C PHE A 67 1.30 -1.24 3.40
N CYS A 68 0.49 -0.46 4.13
CA CYS A 68 0.86 0.86 4.66
C CYS A 68 1.63 0.79 5.99
N LYS A 69 1.90 -0.41 6.53
CA LYS A 69 2.45 -0.61 7.87
C LYS A 69 3.75 0.17 8.12
N ASP A 70 4.68 0.17 7.18
CA ASP A 70 5.98 0.84 7.35
C ASP A 70 5.84 2.36 7.37
N VAL A 71 4.83 2.91 6.69
CA VAL A 71 4.48 4.34 6.75
C VAL A 71 3.84 4.65 8.10
N PHE A 72 2.88 3.84 8.54
CA PHE A 72 2.19 4.03 9.82
C PHE A 72 3.14 3.91 11.02
N ASN A 73 4.15 3.06 10.96
CA ASN A 73 5.18 2.94 11.99
C ASN A 73 6.04 4.21 12.15
N GLN A 74 6.05 5.11 11.17
CA GLN A 74 6.72 6.41 11.28
C GLN A 74 5.86 7.50 11.92
N LEU A 75 4.56 7.26 12.08
CA LEU A 75 3.65 8.16 12.77
C LEU A 75 3.67 7.89 14.28
N PRO A 76 3.43 8.91 15.12
CA PRO A 76 3.15 8.67 16.53
C PRO A 76 1.92 7.77 16.68
N MET A 77 1.94 6.89 17.69
CA MET A 77 0.98 5.80 17.85
C MET A 77 -0.49 6.26 17.78
N GLU A 78 -0.80 7.39 18.42
CA GLU A 78 -2.13 7.99 18.42
C GLU A 78 -2.64 8.38 17.02
N PHE A 79 -1.75 8.88 16.15
CA PHE A 79 -2.10 9.22 14.77
C PHE A 79 -2.12 8.00 13.85
N ALA A 80 -1.26 7.02 14.09
CA ALA A 80 -1.23 5.78 13.32
C ALA A 80 -2.57 5.02 13.44
N VAL A 81 -3.10 4.91 14.67
CA VAL A 81 -4.40 4.26 14.92
C VAL A 81 -5.55 5.02 14.25
N GLU A 82 -5.50 6.34 14.24
CA GLU A 82 -6.55 7.15 13.60
C GLU A 82 -6.47 7.08 12.07
N ALA A 83 -5.26 7.14 11.50
CA ALA A 83 -5.05 7.02 10.06
C ALA A 83 -5.56 5.68 9.51
N ASP A 84 -5.31 4.59 10.22
CA ASP A 84 -5.77 3.24 9.86
C ASP A 84 -7.31 3.13 9.84
N LYS A 85 -7.98 3.73 10.83
CA LYS A 85 -9.45 3.79 10.90
C LYS A 85 -10.04 4.63 9.76
N LEU A 86 -9.49 5.81 9.52
CA LEU A 86 -9.95 6.70 8.45
C LEU A 86 -9.76 6.06 7.07
N LEU A 87 -8.67 5.31 6.89
CA LEU A 87 -8.42 4.57 5.66
C LEU A 87 -9.48 3.48 5.45
N SER A 88 -9.76 2.68 6.48
CA SER A 88 -10.78 1.62 6.43
C SER A 88 -12.16 2.17 6.09
N LEU A 89 -12.54 3.30 6.70
CA LEU A 89 -13.83 3.96 6.44
C LEU A 89 -13.94 4.55 5.03
N LYS A 90 -12.83 4.98 4.42
CA LYS A 90 -12.79 5.42 3.01
C LYS A 90 -12.99 4.27 2.03
N LEU A 91 -12.59 3.06 2.41
CA LEU A 91 -12.64 1.88 1.56
C LEU A 91 -14.01 1.20 1.56
N GLU A 92 -14.74 1.31 2.68
CA GLU A 92 -16.12 0.88 2.82
C GLU A 92 -16.99 1.51 1.71
N GLY A 93 -17.63 0.69 0.88
CA GLY A 93 -18.47 1.12 -0.25
C GLY A 93 -17.74 1.75 -1.46
N SER A 94 -16.41 1.90 -1.44
CA SER A 94 -15.64 2.43 -2.58
C SER A 94 -14.98 1.33 -3.43
N VAL A 95 -14.99 0.09 -2.95
CA VAL A 95 -14.43 -1.07 -3.64
C VAL A 95 -15.58 -1.98 -4.09
N GLY A 96 -16.03 -1.77 -5.33
CA GLY A 96 -17.13 -2.48 -5.97
C GLY A 96 -17.43 -1.92 -7.35
#